data_AF-A0A9D8XFP6-F1
#
_entry.id   AF-A0A9D8XFP6-F1
#
_cell.length_a   1.000
_cell.length_b   1.000
_cell.length_c   1.000
_cell.angle_alpha   90.00
_cell.angle_beta   90.00
_cell.angle_gamma   90.00
#
_symmetry.space_group_name_H-M   'P 1'
#
loop_
_entity.id
_entity.type
_entity.pdbx_description
1 polymer ?
#
loop_
_entity_poly.entity_id
_entity_poly.type
_entity_poly.pdbx_seq_one_letter_code
_entity_poly.pdbx_strand_id
1 'polypeptide(L)'
;MIQTINTTPFTDQKMGTAGLRKKTRTVMQKNYLENFLQSIFNTIPDLDKKSFLIGGDGRYMNKQAIQTIIKIAAANGVKKLYVGQDGLVSTPAGSHIILKNHLDGGFVLSASHNPG
;
A
#
# COMPACT_ATOMS: atom_id res chain seq x y z
N MET A 1 -4.54 7.11 -19.10
CA MET A 1 -5.98 6.78 -19.19
C MET A 1 -6.31 5.85 -18.02
N ILE A 2 -7.39 6.12 -17.28
CA ILE A 2 -7.86 5.25 -16.20
C ILE A 2 -8.56 4.04 -16.82
N GLN A 3 -8.33 2.85 -16.28
CA GLN A 3 -8.91 1.60 -16.76
C GLN A 3 -9.58 0.85 -15.60
N THR A 4 -10.74 0.27 -15.87
CA THR A 4 -11.41 -0.66 -14.96
C THR A 4 -11.01 -2.09 -15.34
N ILE A 5 -10.46 -2.85 -14.39
CA ILE A 5 -9.97 -4.20 -14.61
C ILE A 5 -10.87 -5.19 -13.86
N ASN A 6 -11.47 -6.13 -14.60
CA ASN A 6 -12.23 -7.22 -13.98
C ASN A 6 -11.30 -8.15 -13.19
N THR A 7 -11.74 -8.54 -12.00
CA THR A 7 -10.96 -9.36 -11.06
C THR A 7 -11.88 -10.31 -10.29
N THR A 8 -11.29 -11.32 -9.66
CA THR A 8 -11.98 -12.27 -8.79
C THR A 8 -11.54 -12.06 -7.33
N PRO A 9 -12.44 -12.14 -6.35
CA PRO A 9 -12.11 -11.92 -4.95
C PRO A 9 -11.19 -13.02 -4.40
N PHE A 10 -10.37 -12.67 -3.40
CA PHE A 10 -9.56 -13.61 -2.62
C PHE A 10 -10.17 -13.77 -1.22
N THR A 11 -10.23 -14.99 -0.71
CA THR A 11 -10.83 -15.30 0.60
C THR A 11 -9.86 -15.14 1.76
N ASP A 12 -8.58 -14.89 1.50
CA ASP A 12 -7.51 -14.99 2.49
C ASP A 12 -6.83 -13.64 2.82
N GLN A 13 -7.38 -12.51 2.32
CA GLN A 13 -6.85 -11.16 2.50
C GLN A 13 -7.29 -10.48 3.82
N LYS A 14 -7.34 -11.26 4.91
CA LYS A 14 -7.71 -10.74 6.23
C LYS A 14 -6.51 -10.06 6.89
N MET A 15 -6.64 -8.77 7.24
CA MET A 15 -5.64 -8.08 8.05
C MET A 15 -5.67 -8.60 9.48
N GLY A 16 -4.49 -8.91 10.03
CA GLY A 16 -4.29 -9.13 11.45
C GLY A 16 -3.98 -7.82 12.18
N THR A 17 -3.63 -7.93 13.47
CA THR A 17 -3.22 -6.78 14.31
C THR A 17 -2.01 -6.02 13.74
N ALA A 18 -1.14 -6.72 13.01
CA ALA A 18 0.06 -6.16 12.40
C ALA A 18 -0.01 -6.10 10.86
N GLY A 19 -1.22 -5.98 10.31
CA GLY A 19 -1.49 -5.90 8.88
C GLY A 19 -1.66 -7.24 8.17
N LEU A 20 -1.66 -7.22 6.84
CA LEU A 20 -1.69 -8.42 6.00
C LEU A 20 -0.26 -8.93 5.77
N ARG A 21 0.00 -10.19 6.12
CA ARG A 21 1.30 -10.84 5.89
C ARG A 21 1.08 -12.16 5.17
N LYS A 22 1.68 -12.30 3.99
CA LYS A 22 1.59 -13.48 3.14
C LYS A 22 2.95 -13.79 2.55
N LYS A 23 3.15 -15.04 2.15
CA LYS A 23 4.34 -15.44 1.40
C LYS A 23 4.41 -14.62 0.11
N THR A 24 5.60 -14.19 -0.29
CA THR A 24 5.84 -13.41 -1.52
C THR A 24 5.18 -14.05 -2.74
N ARG A 25 5.27 -15.37 -2.89
CA ARG A 25 4.64 -16.11 -4.00
C ARG A 25 3.12 -15.97 -4.07
N THR A 26 2.44 -15.83 -2.92
CA THR A 26 1.00 -15.57 -2.86
C THR A 26 0.71 -14.13 -3.29
N VAL A 27 1.49 -13.16 -2.79
CA VAL A 27 1.32 -11.74 -3.13
C VAL A 27 1.58 -11.47 -4.62
N MET A 28 2.47 -12.25 -5.24
CA MET A 28 2.77 -12.18 -6.68
C MET A 28 1.68 -12.80 -7.58
N GLN A 29 0.65 -13.43 -7.02
CA GLN A 29 -0.48 -13.89 -7.83
C GLN A 29 -1.17 -12.69 -8.48
N LYS A 30 -1.63 -12.90 -9.73
CA LYS A 30 -2.32 -11.86 -10.50
C LYS A 30 -3.47 -11.27 -9.69
N ASN A 31 -3.52 -9.94 -9.62
CA ASN A 31 -4.54 -9.16 -8.93
C ASN A 31 -4.59 -9.35 -7.40
N TYR A 32 -3.65 -10.07 -6.78
CA TYR A 32 -3.68 -10.26 -5.32
C TYR A 32 -3.46 -8.93 -4.61
N LEU A 33 -2.32 -8.29 -4.86
CA LEU A 33 -2.01 -7.00 -4.26
C LEU A 33 -3.03 -5.93 -4.69
N GLU A 34 -3.41 -5.92 -5.96
CA GLU A 34 -4.33 -4.95 -6.54
C GLU A 34 -5.70 -5.01 -5.86
N ASN A 35 -6.26 -6.21 -5.65
CA ASN A 35 -7.54 -6.37 -4.95
C ASN A 35 -7.46 -5.84 -3.53
N PHE A 36 -6.40 -6.18 -2.79
CA PHE A 36 -6.24 -5.73 -1.41
C PHE A 36 -6.15 -4.20 -1.33
N LEU A 37 -5.38 -3.58 -2.22
CA LEU A 37 -5.24 -2.12 -2.28
C LEU A 37 -6.54 -1.42 -2.68
N GLN A 38 -7.26 -1.95 -3.68
CA GLN A 38 -8.55 -1.41 -4.06
C GLN A 38 -9.56 -1.54 -2.91
N SER A 39 -9.56 -2.65 -2.19
CA SER A 39 -10.38 -2.81 -0.99
C SER A 39 -10.06 -1.77 0.09
N ILE A 40 -8.79 -1.41 0.30
CA ILE A 40 -8.43 -0.32 1.23
C ILE A 40 -9.03 1.01 0.74
N PHE A 41 -8.80 1.38 -0.53
CA PHE A 41 -9.30 2.66 -1.05
C PHE A 41 -10.83 2.75 -1.07
N ASN A 42 -11.54 1.65 -1.27
CA ASN A 42 -13.00 1.60 -1.17
C ASN A 42 -13.54 1.97 0.22
N THR A 43 -12.73 1.87 1.28
CA THR A 43 -13.16 2.21 2.65
C THR A 43 -12.94 3.67 3.04
N ILE A 44 -12.28 4.46 2.18
CA ILE A 44 -11.86 5.83 2.49
C ILE A 44 -12.63 6.80 1.57
N PRO A 45 -13.51 7.66 2.12
CA PRO A 45 -14.18 8.69 1.33
C PRO A 45 -13.25 9.85 0.97
N ASP A 46 -13.67 10.67 -0.01
CA ASP A 46 -13.01 11.94 -0.38
C ASP A 46 -11.52 11.83 -0.74
N LEU A 47 -11.10 10.74 -1.41
CA LEU A 47 -9.69 10.48 -1.74
C LEU A 47 -9.00 11.65 -2.51
N ASP A 48 -9.76 12.42 -3.27
CA ASP A 48 -9.34 13.63 -3.99
C ASP A 48 -8.85 14.77 -3.08
N LYS A 49 -9.09 14.65 -1.77
CA LYS A 49 -8.61 15.58 -0.74
C LYS A 49 -7.49 14.99 0.11
N LYS A 50 -7.19 13.69 -0.05
CA LYS A 50 -6.39 12.89 0.90
C LYS A 50 -4.96 12.67 0.43
N SER A 51 -4.05 12.60 1.39
CA SER A 51 -2.64 12.34 1.15
C SER A 51 -2.10 11.20 2.00
N PHE A 52 -1.26 10.35 1.41
CA PHE A 52 -0.75 9.15 2.06
C PHE A 52 0.76 9.01 1.94
N LEU A 53 1.38 8.43 2.96
CA LEU A 53 2.76 7.96 2.91
C LEU A 53 2.83 6.57 2.24
N ILE A 54 3.91 6.31 1.50
CA ILE A 54 4.29 4.98 1.02
C ILE A 54 5.79 4.78 1.32
N GLY A 55 6.10 3.65 1.96
CA GLY A 55 7.48 3.22 2.16
C GLY A 55 7.55 1.88 2.85
N GLY A 56 8.75 1.34 3.02
CA GLY A 56 8.94 0.07 3.71
C GLY A 56 10.39 -0.22 4.05
N ASP A 57 10.65 -1.46 4.42
CA ASP A 57 11.97 -1.93 4.90
C ASP A 57 12.91 -2.41 3.80
N GLY A 58 12.54 -2.25 2.52
CA GLY A 58 13.38 -2.58 1.37
C GLY A 58 13.39 -4.06 0.97
N ARG A 59 12.56 -4.91 1.58
CA ARG A 59 12.40 -6.32 1.19
C ARG A 59 12.07 -6.51 -0.30
N TYR A 60 12.30 -7.72 -0.79
CA TYR A 60 11.90 -8.12 -2.13
C TYR A 60 10.41 -7.81 -2.37
N MET A 61 10.07 -7.44 -3.60
CA MET A 61 8.76 -6.92 -4.03
C MET A 61 8.36 -5.50 -3.58
N ASN A 62 9.07 -4.84 -2.65
CA ASN A 62 8.65 -3.48 -2.23
C ASN A 62 8.60 -2.49 -3.40
N LYS A 63 9.64 -2.46 -4.26
CA LYS A 63 9.68 -1.54 -5.41
C LYS A 63 8.48 -1.75 -6.34
N GLN A 64 8.14 -3.00 -6.64
CA GLN A 64 6.98 -3.36 -7.46
C GLN A 64 5.67 -2.98 -6.78
N ALA A 65 5.52 -3.29 -5.49
CA ALA A 65 4.32 -2.96 -4.73
C ALA A 65 4.08 -1.45 -4.64
N ILE A 66 5.13 -0.64 -4.47
CA ILE A 66 5.04 0.83 -4.48
C ILE A 66 4.46 1.32 -5.81
N GLN A 67 4.96 0.81 -6.94
CA GLN A 67 4.46 1.18 -8.26
C GLN A 67 2.98 0.80 -8.44
N THR A 68 2.57 -0.37 -7.94
CA THR A 68 1.16 -0.78 -7.95
C THR A 68 0.30 0.15 -7.09
N ILE A 69 0.74 0.51 -5.88
CA ILE A 69 0.03 1.45 -5.01
C ILE A 69 -0.14 2.80 -5.70
N ILE A 70 0.92 3.35 -6.31
CA ILE A 70 0.85 4.64 -7.01
C ILE A 70 -0.19 4.61 -8.14
N LYS A 71 -0.20 3.54 -8.96
CA LYS A 71 -1.16 3.39 -10.06
C LYS A 71 -2.60 3.32 -9.57
N ILE A 72 -2.86 2.50 -8.54
CA ILE A 72 -4.22 2.33 -7.97
C ILE A 72 -4.65 3.62 -7.27
N ALA A 73 -3.78 4.25 -6.48
CA ALA A 73 -4.06 5.51 -5.81
C ALA A 73 -4.43 6.61 -6.83
N ALA A 74 -3.65 6.74 -7.90
CA ALA A 74 -3.93 7.70 -8.97
C ALA A 74 -5.26 7.40 -9.68
N ALA A 75 -5.56 6.12 -9.95
CA ALA A 75 -6.83 5.71 -10.55
C ALA A 75 -8.05 5.98 -9.65
N ASN A 76 -7.86 5.96 -8.32
CA ASN A 76 -8.88 6.30 -7.31
C ASN A 76 -8.92 7.80 -6.97
N GLY A 77 -8.12 8.63 -7.64
CA GLY A 77 -8.14 10.09 -7.46
C GLY A 77 -7.39 10.60 -6.23
N VAL A 78 -6.51 9.83 -5.59
CA VAL A 78 -5.72 10.28 -4.43
C VAL A 78 -4.96 11.58 -4.74
N LYS A 79 -5.13 12.60 -3.88
CA LYS A 79 -4.55 13.94 -4.09
C LYS A 79 -3.02 13.95 -4.16
N LYS A 80 -2.35 13.28 -3.21
CA LYS A 80 -0.89 13.35 -3.06
C LYS A 80 -0.32 12.11 -2.38
N LEU A 81 0.83 11.65 -2.86
CA LEU A 81 1.61 10.58 -2.23
C LEU A 81 2.96 11.12 -1.77
N TYR A 82 3.34 10.77 -0.55
CA TYR A 82 4.70 10.95 -0.02
C TYR A 82 5.39 9.60 -0.16
N VAL A 83 6.45 9.51 -0.95
CA VAL A 83 7.16 8.24 -1.19
C VAL A 83 8.57 8.38 -0.62
N GLY A 84 8.97 7.43 0.23
CA GLY A 84 10.34 7.38 0.74
C GLY A 84 11.35 7.26 -0.40
N GLN A 85 12.53 7.87 -0.24
CA GLN A 85 13.63 7.71 -1.18
C GLN A 85 13.96 6.21 -1.35
N ASP A 86 14.06 5.75 -2.59
CA ASP A 86 14.22 4.33 -2.94
C ASP A 86 13.14 3.38 -2.39
N GLY A 87 12.02 3.94 -1.91
CA GLY A 87 10.94 3.22 -1.23
C GLY A 87 11.23 2.89 0.23
N LEU A 88 12.28 3.45 0.83
CA LEU A 88 12.73 3.13 2.18
C LEU A 88 12.13 4.08 3.21
N VAL A 89 11.35 3.52 4.15
CA VAL A 89 10.84 4.22 5.33
C VAL A 89 10.66 3.18 6.44
N SER A 90 11.39 3.34 7.56
CA SER A 90 11.18 2.50 8.73
C SER A 90 9.81 2.77 9.37
N THR A 91 9.20 1.79 10.04
CA THR A 91 7.89 1.98 10.68
C THR A 91 7.84 3.18 11.64
N PRO A 92 8.85 3.41 12.51
CA PRO A 92 8.87 4.61 13.35
C PRO A 92 8.96 5.91 12.55
N ALA A 93 9.81 5.95 11.51
CA ALA A 93 9.93 7.11 10.65
C ALA A 93 8.63 7.39 9.89
N GLY A 94 7.93 6.34 9.44
CA GLY A 94 6.66 6.48 8.74
C GLY A 94 5.57 7.07 9.62
N SER A 95 5.46 6.60 10.87
CA SER A 95 4.56 7.20 11.86
C SER A 95 4.90 8.67 12.11
N HIS A 96 6.18 9.00 12.30
CA HIS A 96 6.62 10.39 12.49
C HIS A 96 6.28 11.29 11.29
N ILE A 97 6.51 10.83 10.06
CA ILE A 97 6.24 11.60 8.83
C ILE A 97 4.75 11.85 8.66
N ILE A 98 3.91 10.85 8.91
CA ILE A 98 2.44 10.99 8.82
C ILE A 98 1.97 12.08 9.79
N LEU A 99 2.40 12.01 11.05
CA LEU A 99 2.00 12.98 12.07
C LEU A 99 2.53 14.38 11.78
N LYS A 100 3.82 14.51 11.41
CA LYS A 100 4.49 15.79 11.15
C LYS A 100 3.88 16.54 9.96
N ASN A 101 3.43 15.82 8.93
CA ASN A 101 2.88 16.41 7.70
C ASN A 101 1.35 16.38 7.65
N HIS A 102 0.69 15.94 8.73
CA HIS A 102 -0.77 15.80 8.82
C HIS A 102 -1.36 14.98 7.66
N LEU A 103 -0.71 13.85 7.33
CA LEU A 103 -1.19 12.95 6.28
C LEU A 103 -2.39 12.13 6.78
N ASP A 104 -3.22 11.65 5.86
CA ASP A 104 -4.44 10.89 6.16
C ASP A 104 -4.20 9.40 6.39
N GLY A 105 -2.95 8.95 6.27
CA GLY A 105 -2.53 7.58 6.56
C GLY A 105 -1.26 7.20 5.82
N GLY A 106 -0.96 5.90 5.78
CA GLY A 106 0.16 5.41 5.00
C GLY A 106 0.19 3.89 4.79
N PHE A 107 0.88 3.50 3.73
CA PHE A 107 1.18 2.13 3.37
C PHE A 107 2.62 1.82 3.78
N VAL A 108 2.78 1.05 4.86
CA VAL A 108 4.09 0.58 5.34
C VAL A 108 4.32 -0.86 4.86
N LEU A 109 5.19 -1.03 3.88
CA LEU A 109 5.53 -2.30 3.24
C LEU A 109 6.59 -3.04 4.05
N SER A 110 6.12 -3.73 5.08
CA SER A 110 6.94 -4.55 5.97
C SER A 110 6.14 -5.73 6.52
N ALA A 111 6.83 -6.81 6.87
CA ALA A 111 6.36 -7.91 7.69
C ALA A 111 7.24 -8.03 8.95
N SER A 112 7.80 -6.92 9.41
CA SER A 112 8.61 -6.81 10.62
C SER A 112 9.82 -7.76 10.53
N HIS A 113 9.95 -8.70 11.47
CA HIS A 113 11.05 -9.64 11.56
C HIS A 113 10.92 -10.85 10.63
N ASN A 114 9.78 -11.02 9.94
CA ASN A 114 9.62 -12.16 9.04
C ASN A 114 10.61 -12.06 7.88
N PRO A 115 11.32 -13.15 7.53
CA PRO A 115 12.22 -13.18 6.39
C PRO A 115 11.48 -12.85 5.10
N GLY A 116 12.18 -12.20 4.16
CA GLY A 116 11.61 -11.65 2.92
C GLY A 116 12.48 -11.92 1.71
#